data_AF-A0A812YMW3-F1
#
_entry.id   AF-A0A812YMW3-F1
#
_cell.length_a   1.000
_cell.length_b   1.000
_cell.length_c   1.000
_cell.angle_alpha   90.00
_cell.angle_beta   90.00
_cell.angle_gamma   90.00
#
_symmetry.space_group_name_H-M   'P 1'
#
loop_
_entity.id
_entity.type
_entity.pdbx_description
1 polymer ?
#
loop_
_entity_poly.entity_id
_entity_poly.type
_entity_poly.pdbx_seq_one_letter_code
_entity_poly.pdbx_strand_id
1 'polypeptide(L)'
;MNAQKFKVELDPPAVLRPRPLWSGKQVLSMLLKHLIKVCSEGKEADTSKGVNLDGKSKTPGDIWNGRLDGDKEEATVTFRGSDLLQGVLDKASFGAETAGITHMCFELMGGRLVSLWLSGIARLFTLLLQMRGFTCAYEDLVLRPEIDEKRTELVKGARLAAKEVAEQWIHKHGAGEELPVNPTPSALSKASKHLFQQKETVEHFEGLIIGKMKEFWSGMINKCIPIGQRLPVPRNCFASMVQTGAKGSKVNQSQVSCCLGQQELEGRLPPLMTTQRSLPCFAVRDLSNRTRGYIADRFLTGIRPQEFFFHCMAGREGLVDTAVKTSRSGYLQRCLVKHLEALKVSYDHTVRDSDGSVLQFLYGEDGVDVTRATYLFKFDELRSNFHFFAQPVKSKLQQMSQSSQAVDIQCARLFLAARQAAKDGNLPKALEAVEALLNLQTELDSCSLLSLKALRKKLRSHIKKGTAAECDRLFDPISAVLGPSHYYGATSEKHEEALQKYLKQSTESGQMTSKEAKHFERAMHLKFQRTLAEPGEAVGVIAAQSMGEPSTQMTLNTFHLAGHGGANVTLGIPRLREIIQTASRSCSTPLMTVPVLSAGPDGKPASLQQRIAET
;
A
#
# COMPACT_ATOMS: atom_id res chain seq x y z
N MET A 1 28.02 7.57 -29.31
CA MET A 1 27.23 8.80 -29.50
C MET A 1 28.18 9.92 -29.91
N ASN A 2 28.07 10.43 -31.14
CA ASN A 2 28.87 11.57 -31.58
C ASN A 2 28.45 12.81 -30.77
N ALA A 3 29.38 13.38 -29.99
CA ALA A 3 29.15 14.55 -29.15
C ALA A 3 28.72 15.82 -29.93
N GLN A 4 28.85 15.81 -31.26
CA GLN A 4 28.55 16.94 -32.14
C GLN A 4 27.06 17.16 -32.47
N LYS A 5 26.11 16.37 -31.92
CA LYS A 5 24.65 16.55 -32.16
C LYS A 5 23.80 16.68 -30.88
N PHE A 6 24.38 17.02 -29.72
CA PHE A 6 23.57 17.28 -28.53
C PHE A 6 23.09 18.74 -28.50
N LYS A 7 21.93 19.02 -29.10
CA LYS A 7 21.28 20.34 -29.05
C LYS A 7 20.16 20.30 -28.01
N VAL A 8 20.28 21.13 -26.98
CA VAL A 8 19.21 21.33 -25.98
C VAL A 8 18.23 22.36 -26.54
N GLU A 9 16.99 21.94 -26.73
CA GLU A 9 15.86 22.80 -27.06
C GLU A 9 15.33 23.45 -25.78
N LEU A 10 15.08 24.76 -25.83
CA LEU A 10 14.55 25.49 -24.69
C LEU A 10 13.10 25.85 -24.94
N ASP A 11 12.23 25.53 -23.98
CA ASP A 11 10.85 26.00 -24.00
C ASP A 11 10.82 27.53 -23.76
N PRO A 12 9.80 28.24 -24.26
CA PRO A 12 9.66 29.67 -24.01
C PRO A 12 9.56 29.98 -22.49
N PRO A 13 10.10 31.13 -22.03
CA PRO A 13 10.07 31.47 -20.62
C PRO A 13 8.63 31.66 -20.12
N ALA A 14 8.31 31.16 -18.93
CA ALA A 14 6.99 31.32 -18.31
C ALA A 14 6.64 32.80 -18.06
N VAL A 15 7.64 33.62 -17.70
CA VAL A 15 7.46 35.06 -17.50
C VAL A 15 8.25 35.79 -18.59
N LEU A 16 7.55 36.52 -19.46
CA LEU A 16 8.18 37.27 -20.57
C LEU A 16 8.62 38.68 -20.17
N ARG A 17 7.85 39.35 -19.30
CA ARG A 17 8.10 40.71 -18.80
C ARG A 17 7.98 40.73 -17.28
N PRO A 18 8.79 41.54 -16.55
CA PRO A 18 9.78 42.51 -17.04
C PRO A 18 11.11 41.90 -17.50
N ARG A 19 11.40 40.64 -17.15
CA ARG A 19 12.57 39.89 -17.63
C ARG A 19 12.14 38.45 -17.97
N PRO A 20 12.76 37.81 -18.98
CA PRO A 20 12.51 36.42 -19.31
C PRO A 20 12.95 35.52 -18.14
N LEU A 21 12.00 34.87 -17.47
CA LEU A 21 12.26 33.92 -16.38
C LEU A 21 11.56 32.58 -16.65
N TRP A 22 12.28 31.50 -16.36
CA TRP A 22 11.76 30.14 -16.39
C TRP A 22 11.37 29.70 -14.99
N SER A 23 10.29 28.92 -14.88
CA SER A 23 9.90 28.29 -13.63
C SER A 23 10.73 27.05 -13.34
N GLY A 24 10.84 26.65 -12.07
CA GLY A 24 11.49 25.38 -11.71
C GLY A 24 10.78 24.16 -12.32
N LYS A 25 9.46 24.23 -12.48
CA LYS A 25 8.65 23.18 -13.13
C LYS A 25 9.04 23.04 -14.61
N GLN A 26 9.23 24.16 -15.32
CA GLN A 26 9.67 24.14 -16.73
C GLN A 26 11.02 23.44 -16.91
N VAL A 27 11.98 23.63 -16.01
CA VAL A 27 13.29 22.95 -16.09
C VAL A 27 13.13 21.42 -16.05
N LEU A 28 12.23 20.93 -15.19
CA LEU A 28 11.92 19.49 -15.10
C LEU A 28 11.17 18.98 -16.34
N SER A 29 10.19 19.74 -16.84
CA SER A 29 9.47 19.42 -18.08
C SER A 29 10.43 19.29 -19.27
N MET A 30 11.33 20.27 -19.42
CA MET A 30 12.31 20.30 -20.50
C MET A 30 13.26 19.10 -20.41
N LEU A 31 13.73 18.75 -19.21
CA LEU A 31 14.53 17.55 -18.99
C LEU A 31 13.78 16.29 -19.45
N LEU A 32 12.51 16.13 -19.03
CA LEU A 32 11.71 14.96 -19.39
C LEU A 32 11.48 14.86 -20.92
N LYS A 33 11.08 15.96 -21.56
CA LYS A 33 10.89 16.04 -23.03
C LYS A 33 12.16 15.63 -23.79
N HIS A 34 13.32 16.12 -23.35
CA HIS A 34 14.59 15.77 -23.98
C HIS A 34 14.93 14.29 -23.84
N LEU A 35 14.72 13.73 -22.64
CA LEU A 35 15.01 12.32 -22.41
C LEU A 35 14.07 11.41 -23.21
N ILE A 36 12.79 11.79 -23.33
CA ILE A 36 11.83 11.08 -24.20
C ILE A 36 12.30 11.13 -25.64
N LYS A 37 12.67 12.31 -26.16
CA LYS A 37 13.18 12.48 -27.54
C LYS A 37 14.41 11.61 -27.84
N VAL A 38 15.33 11.51 -26.87
CA VAL A 38 16.54 10.69 -26.98
C VAL A 38 16.20 9.18 -26.97
N CYS A 39 15.28 8.77 -26.10
CA CYS A 39 14.87 7.37 -25.97
C CYS A 39 13.97 6.90 -27.11
N SER A 40 13.19 7.80 -27.72
CA SER A 40 12.31 7.51 -28.85
C SER A 40 13.04 7.52 -30.21
N GLU A 41 14.37 7.67 -30.21
CA GLU A 41 15.22 7.75 -31.42
C GLU A 41 14.75 8.82 -32.42
N GLY A 42 14.12 9.89 -31.92
CA GLY A 42 13.59 10.97 -32.75
C GLY A 42 12.21 10.71 -33.35
N LYS A 43 11.45 9.70 -32.90
CA LYS A 43 10.02 9.58 -33.25
C LYS A 43 9.27 10.80 -32.71
N GLU A 44 8.85 11.68 -33.62
CA GLU A 44 8.17 12.93 -33.28
C GLU A 44 6.86 12.70 -32.53
N ALA A 45 6.11 11.63 -32.86
CA ALA A 45 4.79 11.35 -32.28
C ALA A 45 4.80 11.11 -30.76
N ASP A 46 5.84 10.45 -30.24
CA ASP A 46 6.01 10.16 -28.81
C ASP A 46 6.51 11.39 -28.05
N THR A 47 7.30 12.22 -28.74
CA THR A 47 7.85 13.46 -28.20
C THR A 47 6.80 14.57 -28.15
N SER A 48 5.92 14.65 -29.15
CA SER A 48 4.90 15.70 -29.28
C SER A 48 3.68 15.46 -28.40
N LYS A 49 3.30 14.19 -28.18
CA LYS A 49 2.13 13.84 -27.35
C LYS A 49 2.49 13.64 -25.88
N GLY A 50 3.75 13.27 -25.60
CA GLY A 50 4.36 13.26 -24.28
C GLY A 50 3.63 12.41 -23.22
N VAL A 51 4.15 12.43 -22.00
CA VAL A 51 3.58 11.67 -20.87
C VAL A 51 2.45 12.47 -20.24
N ASN A 52 1.31 11.81 -20.02
CA ASN A 52 0.16 12.33 -19.30
C ASN A 52 0.00 11.58 -17.98
N LEU A 53 -0.09 12.29 -16.86
CA LEU A 53 -0.26 11.68 -15.54
C LEU A 53 -1.04 12.62 -14.64
N ASP A 54 -1.98 12.06 -13.89
CA ASP A 54 -2.59 12.69 -12.72
C ASP A 54 -2.17 11.91 -11.48
N GLY A 55 -1.38 12.56 -10.64
CA GLY A 55 -0.84 12.01 -9.41
C GLY A 55 -1.19 12.88 -8.22
N LYS A 56 -0.82 12.40 -7.04
CA LYS A 56 -0.91 13.15 -5.78
C LYS A 56 0.46 13.20 -5.14
N SER A 57 0.82 14.37 -4.65
CA SER A 57 1.97 14.53 -3.77
C SER A 57 1.58 14.10 -2.35
N LYS A 58 2.58 13.69 -1.57
CA LYS A 58 2.46 13.49 -0.13
C LYS A 58 2.36 14.78 0.64
N THR A 59 2.87 15.87 0.08
CA THR A 59 2.89 17.19 0.72
C THR A 59 1.47 17.77 0.74
N PRO A 60 0.84 17.97 1.91
CA PRO A 60 -0.50 18.55 1.97
C PRO A 60 -0.56 19.96 1.37
N GLY A 61 -1.64 20.26 0.65
CA GLY A 61 -1.84 21.56 0.00
C GLY A 61 -1.97 22.73 0.99
N ASP A 62 -2.65 22.49 2.12
CA ASP A 62 -2.90 23.48 3.19
C ASP A 62 -1.63 24.15 3.73
N ILE A 63 -0.48 23.49 3.58
CA ILE A 63 0.80 23.95 4.12
C ILE A 63 1.37 25.12 3.31
N TRP A 64 0.96 25.28 2.05
CA TRP A 64 1.43 26.35 1.17
C TRP A 64 0.75 27.70 1.45
N ASN A 65 -0.17 27.78 2.43
CA ASN A 65 -0.89 28.98 2.85
C ASN A 65 -1.40 29.79 1.65
N GLY A 66 -2.33 29.19 0.89
CA GLY A 66 -2.76 29.55 -0.47
C GLY A 66 -2.83 31.04 -0.78
N ARG A 67 -1.69 31.64 -1.11
CA ARG A 67 -1.61 33.10 -1.32
C ARG A 67 -2.21 33.55 -2.66
N LEU A 68 -2.45 32.62 -3.60
CA LEU A 68 -2.90 32.97 -4.96
C LEU A 68 -4.05 32.13 -5.56
N ASP A 69 -4.32 30.87 -5.17
CA ASP A 69 -5.48 30.09 -5.72
C ASP A 69 -5.96 28.89 -4.84
N GLY A 70 -6.00 29.08 -3.51
CA GLY A 70 -6.59 28.11 -2.57
C GLY A 70 -5.71 26.93 -2.14
N ASP A 71 -6.24 26.09 -1.24
CA ASP A 71 -5.47 25.18 -0.38
C ASP A 71 -5.12 23.79 -0.98
N LYS A 72 -5.36 23.53 -2.28
CA LYS A 72 -5.29 22.14 -2.82
C LYS A 72 -4.45 21.96 -4.08
N GLU A 73 -3.99 23.03 -4.72
CA GLU A 73 -3.40 22.91 -6.05
C GLU A 73 -2.04 22.21 -6.05
N GLU A 74 -1.11 22.61 -5.17
CA GLU A 74 0.23 22.02 -5.15
C GLU A 74 0.25 20.56 -4.63
N ALA A 75 -0.87 20.10 -4.06
CA ALA A 75 -1.02 18.71 -3.65
C ALA A 75 -1.25 17.76 -4.85
N THR A 76 -1.81 18.26 -5.94
CA THR A 76 -2.14 17.48 -7.14
C THR A 76 -1.04 17.64 -8.18
N VAL A 77 -0.47 16.54 -8.65
CA VAL A 77 0.63 16.54 -9.62
C VAL A 77 0.08 16.21 -11.00
N THR A 78 0.12 17.16 -11.92
CA THR A 78 -0.45 17.00 -13.25
C THR A 78 0.61 17.19 -14.33
N PHE A 79 0.84 16.12 -15.10
CA PHE A 79 1.65 16.15 -16.31
C PHE A 79 0.73 16.07 -17.53
N ARG A 80 0.97 16.96 -18.51
CA ARG A 80 0.33 16.89 -19.83
C ARG A 80 1.37 17.12 -20.91
N GLY A 81 1.48 16.22 -21.89
CA GLY A 81 2.49 16.36 -22.93
C GLY A 81 3.92 16.44 -22.39
N SER A 82 4.22 15.74 -21.29
CA SER A 82 5.48 15.83 -20.54
C SER A 82 5.75 17.18 -19.85
N ASP A 83 4.79 18.11 -19.85
CA ASP A 83 4.87 19.34 -19.08
C ASP A 83 4.28 19.17 -17.68
N LEU A 84 5.08 19.49 -16.65
CA LEU A 84 4.62 19.61 -15.27
C LEU A 84 3.85 20.93 -15.11
N LEU A 85 2.52 20.84 -15.13
CA LEU A 85 1.64 22.00 -15.05
C LEU A 85 1.35 22.39 -13.60
N GLN A 86 1.06 21.40 -12.76
CA GLN A 86 0.60 21.58 -11.39
C GLN A 86 1.29 20.61 -10.45
N GLY A 87 1.49 21.03 -9.19
CA GLY A 87 1.99 20.17 -8.12
C GLY A 87 3.49 20.24 -7.87
N VAL A 88 3.86 19.92 -6.63
CA VAL A 88 5.26 19.71 -6.24
C VAL A 88 5.66 18.25 -6.42
N LEU A 89 6.88 18.03 -6.90
CA LEU A 89 7.46 16.68 -6.94
C LEU A 89 8.10 16.36 -5.60
N ASP A 90 7.65 15.29 -4.97
CA ASP A 90 8.19 14.77 -3.72
C ASP A 90 8.53 13.28 -3.84
N LYS A 91 8.72 12.61 -2.69
CA LYS A 91 9.03 11.18 -2.66
C LYS A 91 7.99 10.32 -3.41
N ALA A 92 6.72 10.73 -3.51
CA ALA A 92 5.72 9.96 -4.27
C ALA A 92 5.92 10.04 -5.78
N SER A 93 6.58 11.09 -6.27
CA SER A 93 6.77 11.31 -7.71
C SER A 93 7.98 10.54 -8.27
N PHE A 94 9.12 10.62 -7.60
CA PHE A 94 10.39 10.04 -8.06
C PHE A 94 11.08 9.11 -7.04
N GLY A 95 10.51 8.93 -5.86
CA GLY A 95 10.95 7.89 -4.92
C GLY A 95 10.43 6.50 -5.30
N ALA A 96 10.72 5.53 -4.44
CA ALA A 96 10.27 4.15 -4.59
C ALA A 96 8.79 4.00 -4.20
N GLU A 97 7.90 4.68 -4.92
CA GLU A 97 6.45 4.64 -4.70
C GLU A 97 5.71 4.26 -5.99
N THR A 98 4.54 3.66 -5.83
CA THR A 98 3.71 3.24 -6.96
C THR A 98 3.01 4.45 -7.58
N ALA A 99 2.70 4.37 -8.88
CA ALA A 99 1.95 5.41 -9.60
C ALA A 99 2.61 6.81 -9.72
N GLY A 100 3.88 6.98 -9.36
CA GLY A 100 4.63 8.22 -9.61
C GLY A 100 5.04 8.39 -11.08
N ILE A 101 5.52 9.58 -11.45
CA ILE A 101 5.99 9.88 -12.82
C ILE A 101 7.11 8.95 -13.26
N THR A 102 7.98 8.55 -12.34
CA THR A 102 9.09 7.63 -12.63
C THR A 102 8.58 6.24 -13.00
N HIS A 103 7.56 5.75 -12.28
CA HIS A 103 6.93 4.46 -12.58
C HIS A 103 6.10 4.53 -13.88
N MET A 104 5.43 5.66 -14.15
CA MET A 104 4.75 5.87 -15.43
C MET A 104 5.77 5.83 -16.60
N CYS A 105 6.90 6.49 -16.46
CA CYS A 105 7.98 6.45 -17.47
C CYS A 105 8.51 5.02 -17.68
N PHE A 106 8.61 4.21 -16.62
CA PHE A 106 8.97 2.80 -16.72
C PHE A 106 7.96 2.02 -17.55
N GLU A 107 6.67 2.23 -17.28
CA GLU A 107 5.58 1.52 -17.94
C GLU A 107 5.48 1.84 -19.43
N LEU A 108 5.70 3.12 -19.80
CA LEU A 108 5.55 3.59 -21.18
C LEU A 108 6.76 3.25 -22.05
N MET A 109 7.98 3.43 -21.55
CA MET A 109 9.21 3.37 -22.36
C MET A 109 10.31 2.46 -21.77
N GLY A 110 10.04 1.76 -20.67
CA GLY A 110 10.94 0.79 -20.06
C GLY A 110 12.08 1.40 -19.22
N GLY A 111 13.00 0.54 -18.79
CA GLY A 111 14.05 0.89 -17.82
C GLY A 111 15.08 1.92 -18.31
N ARG A 112 15.31 2.03 -19.63
CA ARG A 112 16.31 2.96 -20.19
C ARG A 112 15.96 4.42 -19.90
N LEU A 113 14.70 4.81 -20.11
CA LEU A 113 14.24 6.18 -19.83
C LEU A 113 14.37 6.49 -18.35
N VAL A 114 13.93 5.58 -17.49
CA VAL A 114 13.94 5.75 -16.04
C VAL A 114 15.35 5.92 -15.48
N SER A 115 16.30 5.11 -15.96
CA SER A 115 17.72 5.25 -15.60
C SER A 115 18.25 6.65 -15.90
N LEU A 116 17.96 7.17 -17.10
CA LEU A 116 18.39 8.51 -17.52
C LEU A 116 17.64 9.61 -16.76
N TRP A 117 16.35 9.43 -16.50
CA TRP A 117 15.51 10.36 -15.74
C TRP A 117 16.01 10.54 -14.30
N LEU A 118 16.21 9.43 -13.58
CA LEU A 118 16.73 9.46 -12.22
C LEU A 118 18.14 10.07 -12.17
N SER A 119 19.00 9.71 -13.11
CA SER A 119 20.36 10.30 -13.22
C SER A 119 20.33 11.79 -13.54
N GLY A 120 19.40 12.21 -14.41
CA GLY A 120 19.21 13.60 -14.81
C GLY A 120 18.73 14.46 -13.64
N ILE A 121 17.69 14.00 -12.94
CA ILE A 121 17.16 14.66 -11.75
C ILE A 121 18.19 14.71 -10.63
N ALA A 122 18.90 13.61 -10.36
CA ALA A 122 19.91 13.58 -9.31
C ALA A 122 20.99 14.66 -9.52
N ARG A 123 21.50 14.79 -10.76
CA ARG A 123 22.47 15.83 -11.12
C ARG A 123 21.87 17.24 -11.02
N LEU A 124 20.64 17.42 -11.52
CA LEU A 124 19.94 18.71 -11.47
C LEU A 124 19.76 19.19 -10.01
N PHE A 125 19.26 18.33 -9.13
CA PHE A 125 19.03 18.68 -7.73
C PHE A 125 20.33 18.82 -6.95
N THR A 126 21.37 18.05 -7.27
CA THR A 126 22.71 18.23 -6.66
C THR A 126 23.26 19.62 -7.00
N LEU A 127 23.16 20.05 -8.27
CA LEU A 127 23.60 21.37 -8.70
C LEU A 127 22.75 22.49 -8.06
N LEU A 128 21.43 22.29 -7.95
CA LEU A 128 20.54 23.22 -7.25
C LEU A 128 20.92 23.38 -5.77
N LEU A 129 21.23 22.28 -5.09
CA LEU A 129 21.68 22.29 -3.70
C LEU A 129 23.02 22.97 -3.53
N GLN A 130 23.96 22.80 -4.47
CA GLN A 130 25.24 23.53 -4.46
C GLN A 130 25.05 25.05 -4.61
N MET A 131 24.05 25.50 -5.39
CA MET A 131 23.79 26.92 -5.59
C MET A 131 23.01 27.59 -4.45
N ARG A 132 22.01 26.91 -3.87
CA ARG A 132 21.09 27.52 -2.88
C ARG A 132 21.33 27.07 -1.44
N GLY A 133 21.98 25.92 -1.23
CA GLY A 133 22.10 25.29 0.08
C GLY A 133 20.76 24.81 0.64
N PHE A 134 20.83 24.01 1.70
CA PHE A 134 19.69 23.60 2.52
C PHE A 134 20.19 23.40 3.95
N THR A 135 19.56 24.05 4.93
CA THR A 135 20.01 24.01 6.34
C THR A 135 18.83 23.90 7.29
N CYS A 136 19.04 23.30 8.45
CA CYS A 136 18.05 23.17 9.52
C CYS A 136 18.59 23.88 10.76
N ALA A 137 17.86 24.87 11.25
CA ALA A 137 18.26 25.70 12.40
C ALA A 137 17.40 25.40 13.64
N TYR A 138 17.83 25.90 14.81
CA TYR A 138 17.06 25.76 16.05
C TYR A 138 15.66 26.39 15.95
N GLU A 139 15.52 27.49 15.21
CA GLU A 139 14.25 28.17 15.00
C GLU A 139 13.18 27.31 14.28
N ASP A 140 13.61 26.33 13.47
CA ASP A 140 12.72 25.38 12.79
C ASP A 140 11.98 24.46 13.77
N LEU A 141 12.55 24.27 14.97
CA LEU A 141 12.05 23.33 15.98
C LEU A 141 11.06 23.99 16.95
N VAL A 142 11.04 25.32 17.01
CA VAL A 142 10.33 26.11 18.03
C VAL A 142 8.87 26.33 17.62
N LEU A 143 7.96 26.20 18.59
CA LEU A 143 6.54 26.51 18.44
C LEU A 143 6.25 27.99 18.70
N ARG A 144 5.11 28.49 18.21
CA ARG A 144 4.62 29.82 18.58
C ARG A 144 4.22 29.85 20.06
N PRO A 145 4.48 30.94 20.81
CA PRO A 145 4.17 31.03 22.24
C PRO A 145 2.71 30.68 22.57
N GLU A 146 1.75 31.23 21.82
CA GLU A 146 0.31 30.97 21.98
C GLU A 146 -0.07 29.48 21.85
N ILE A 147 0.67 28.75 21.02
CA ILE A 147 0.45 27.32 20.79
C ILE A 147 1.14 26.50 21.89
N ASP A 148 2.29 26.96 22.38
CA ASP A 148 2.99 26.32 23.49
C ASP A 148 2.20 26.42 24.81
N GLU A 149 1.44 27.50 25.00
CA GLU A 149 0.48 27.64 26.09
C GLU A 149 -0.65 26.60 25.98
N LYS A 150 -1.29 26.49 24.81
CA LYS A 150 -2.32 25.48 24.53
C LYS A 150 -1.82 24.04 24.69
N ARG A 151 -0.56 23.79 24.32
CA ARG A 151 0.12 22.51 24.57
C ARG A 151 0.21 22.25 26.08
N THR A 152 0.62 23.25 26.85
CA THR A 152 0.74 23.16 28.31
C THR A 152 -0.60 22.88 28.99
N GLU A 153 -1.69 23.47 28.48
CA GLU A 153 -3.06 23.15 28.93
C GLU A 153 -3.44 21.70 28.66
N LEU A 154 -3.15 21.18 27.47
CA LEU A 154 -3.39 19.77 27.13
C LEU A 154 -2.59 18.81 28.00
N VAL A 155 -1.34 19.15 28.34
CA VAL A 155 -0.51 18.37 29.27
C VAL A 155 -1.13 18.33 30.66
N LYS A 156 -1.70 19.44 31.14
CA LYS A 156 -2.45 19.47 32.42
C LYS A 156 -3.70 18.59 32.34
N GLY A 157 -4.44 18.67 31.23
CA GLY A 157 -5.60 17.82 30.97
C GLY A 157 -5.27 16.32 30.99
N ALA A 158 -4.15 15.92 30.38
CA ALA A 158 -3.70 14.53 30.38
C ALA A 158 -3.42 13.99 31.79
N ARG A 159 -2.93 14.83 32.72
CA ARG A 159 -2.72 14.43 34.13
C ARG A 159 -4.04 14.20 34.87
N LEU A 160 -5.05 15.04 34.60
CA LEU A 160 -6.38 14.89 35.18
C LEU A 160 -7.09 13.64 34.65
N ALA A 161 -7.05 13.43 33.34
CA ALA A 161 -7.64 12.26 32.71
C ALA A 161 -7.03 10.94 33.21
N ALA A 162 -5.72 10.91 33.49
CA ALA A 162 -5.09 9.74 34.09
C ALA A 162 -5.63 9.42 35.49
N LYS A 163 -5.96 10.45 36.27
CA LYS A 163 -6.60 10.30 37.57
C LYS A 163 -8.02 9.76 37.43
N GLU A 164 -8.80 10.29 36.49
CA GLU A 164 -10.15 9.80 36.19
C GLU A 164 -10.15 8.33 35.76
N VAL A 165 -9.19 7.90 34.94
CA VAL A 165 -9.04 6.49 34.55
C VAL A 165 -8.74 5.61 35.76
N ALA A 166 -7.89 6.07 36.68
CA ALA A 166 -7.61 5.34 37.92
C ALA A 166 -8.86 5.22 38.80
N GLU A 167 -9.65 6.27 38.91
CA GLU A 167 -10.93 6.26 39.65
C GLU A 167 -11.94 5.31 39.02
N GLN A 168 -12.09 5.33 37.69
CA GLN A 168 -12.97 4.41 36.95
C GLN A 168 -12.56 2.95 37.12
N TRP A 169 -11.26 2.66 37.08
CA TRP A 169 -10.74 1.32 37.28
C TRP A 169 -11.02 0.79 38.69
N ILE A 170 -10.81 1.62 39.72
CA ILE A 170 -11.10 1.27 41.11
C ILE A 170 -12.61 1.13 41.33
N HIS A 171 -13.45 1.99 40.77
CA HIS A 171 -14.90 1.88 40.94
C HIS A 171 -15.48 0.61 40.28
N LYS A 172 -14.89 0.16 39.17
CA LYS A 172 -15.37 -1.01 38.43
C LYS A 172 -14.92 -2.34 39.07
N HIS A 173 -13.72 -2.39 39.62
CA HIS A 173 -13.11 -3.64 40.10
C HIS A 173 -12.84 -3.66 41.62
N GLY A 174 -12.87 -2.50 42.28
CA GLY A 174 -12.76 -2.38 43.72
C GLY A 174 -14.06 -2.86 44.37
N ALA A 175 -13.93 -3.74 45.37
CA ALA A 175 -15.04 -4.41 46.05
C ALA A 175 -15.87 -3.46 46.94
N GLY A 176 -16.48 -2.43 46.35
CA GLY A 176 -17.35 -1.47 47.05
C GLY A 176 -16.61 -0.39 47.87
N GLU A 177 -15.32 -0.15 47.61
CA GLU A 177 -14.59 0.95 48.27
C GLU A 177 -15.04 2.30 47.69
N GLU A 178 -15.79 3.09 48.49
CA GLU A 178 -16.17 4.46 48.12
C GLU A 178 -14.94 5.37 48.17
N LEU A 179 -14.60 5.93 47.00
CA LEU A 179 -13.55 6.94 46.89
C LEU A 179 -14.08 8.30 47.38
N PRO A 180 -13.29 9.06 48.16
CA PRO A 180 -13.67 10.41 48.56
C PRO A 180 -13.75 11.34 47.33
N VAL A 181 -14.60 12.37 47.40
CA VAL A 181 -14.71 13.41 46.35
C VAL A 181 -13.33 14.06 46.17
N ASN A 182 -12.78 14.00 44.95
CA ASN A 182 -11.39 14.35 44.63
C ASN A 182 -10.35 13.54 45.44
N PRO A 183 -10.19 12.24 45.18
CA PRO A 183 -9.30 11.40 45.96
C PRO A 183 -7.84 11.83 45.83
N THR A 184 -7.11 11.80 46.95
CA THR A 184 -5.67 12.07 46.94
C THR A 184 -4.91 10.88 46.32
N PRO A 185 -3.68 11.08 45.80
CA PRO A 185 -2.87 9.97 45.28
C PRO A 185 -2.67 8.84 46.31
N SER A 186 -2.63 9.16 47.60
CA SER A 186 -2.53 8.17 48.67
C SER A 186 -3.81 7.35 48.85
N ALA A 187 -5.00 7.94 48.65
CA ALA A 187 -6.27 7.21 48.73
C ALA A 187 -6.39 6.21 47.56
N LEU A 188 -6.07 6.66 46.34
CA LEU A 188 -6.03 5.80 45.14
C LEU A 188 -5.01 4.66 45.27
N SER A 189 -3.83 4.96 45.83
CA SER A 189 -2.82 3.94 46.12
C SER A 189 -3.36 2.89 47.08
N LYS A 190 -4.01 3.27 48.19
CA LYS A 190 -4.57 2.31 49.16
C LYS A 190 -5.61 1.40 48.51
N ALA A 191 -6.58 1.99 47.80
CA ALA A 191 -7.69 1.27 47.19
C ALA A 191 -7.25 0.26 46.11
N SER A 192 -6.18 0.56 45.38
CA SER A 192 -5.66 -0.31 44.33
C SER A 192 -4.88 -1.55 44.82
N LYS A 193 -4.77 -1.81 46.13
CA LYS A 193 -3.91 -2.89 46.68
C LYS A 193 -4.22 -4.27 46.10
N HIS A 194 -5.50 -4.64 46.17
CA HIS A 194 -5.96 -5.97 45.80
C HIS A 194 -6.05 -6.15 44.29
N LEU A 195 -6.22 -5.04 43.56
CA LEU A 195 -6.32 -5.05 42.10
C LEU A 195 -5.00 -5.46 41.43
N PHE A 196 -3.85 -5.03 41.96
CA PHE A 196 -2.54 -5.42 41.40
C PHE A 196 -2.22 -6.93 41.54
N GLN A 197 -2.99 -7.69 42.32
CA GLN A 197 -2.81 -9.15 42.44
C GLN A 197 -3.48 -9.90 41.27
N GLN A 198 -4.49 -9.29 40.63
CA GLN A 198 -5.23 -9.89 39.53
C GLN A 198 -4.68 -9.40 38.19
N LYS A 199 -4.05 -10.30 37.43
CA LYS A 199 -3.41 -9.96 36.14
C LYS A 199 -4.38 -9.32 35.14
N GLU A 200 -5.60 -9.83 35.04
CA GLU A 200 -6.63 -9.34 34.12
C GLU A 200 -7.04 -7.89 34.40
N THR A 201 -7.19 -7.51 35.68
CA THR A 201 -7.59 -6.14 36.04
C THR A 201 -6.47 -5.14 35.74
N VAL A 202 -5.21 -5.56 35.93
CA VAL A 202 -4.03 -4.74 35.59
C VAL A 202 -3.94 -4.54 34.08
N GLU A 203 -4.12 -5.58 33.28
CA GLU A 203 -4.12 -5.48 31.81
C GLU A 203 -5.26 -4.59 31.31
N HIS A 204 -6.45 -4.66 31.94
CA HIS A 204 -7.56 -3.76 31.64
C HIS A 204 -7.19 -2.29 31.91
N PHE A 205 -6.57 -2.01 33.06
CA PHE A 205 -6.11 -0.67 33.42
C PHE A 205 -5.03 -0.13 32.48
N GLU A 206 -4.05 -0.96 32.13
CA GLU A 206 -3.00 -0.62 31.17
C GLU A 206 -3.59 -0.21 29.83
N GLY A 207 -4.55 -0.99 29.31
CA GLY A 207 -5.25 -0.67 28.08
C GLY A 207 -6.04 0.65 28.13
N LEU A 208 -6.74 0.91 29.23
CA LEU A 208 -7.48 2.17 29.44
C LEU A 208 -6.56 3.39 29.47
N ILE A 209 -5.46 3.32 30.22
CA ILE A 209 -4.48 4.43 30.29
C ILE A 209 -3.85 4.67 28.93
N ILE A 210 -3.37 3.61 28.25
CA ILE A 210 -2.72 3.73 26.94
C ILE A 210 -3.68 4.39 25.94
N GLY A 211 -4.94 3.94 25.90
CA GLY A 211 -5.98 4.50 25.03
C GLY A 211 -6.19 6.00 25.29
N LYS A 212 -6.37 6.39 26.56
CA LYS A 212 -6.59 7.80 26.91
C LYS A 212 -5.38 8.68 26.67
N MET A 213 -4.17 8.21 26.97
CA MET A 213 -2.96 9.00 26.72
C MET A 213 -2.69 9.19 25.22
N LYS A 214 -3.06 8.23 24.37
CA LYS A 214 -3.00 8.33 22.90
C LYS A 214 -3.93 9.41 22.34
N GLU A 215 -5.13 9.58 22.92
CA GLU A 215 -6.06 10.66 22.55
C GLU A 215 -5.41 12.04 22.77
N PHE A 216 -4.84 12.28 23.95
CA PHE A 216 -4.17 13.56 24.27
C PHE A 216 -2.93 13.80 23.41
N TRP A 217 -2.13 12.76 23.16
CA TRP A 217 -0.96 12.86 22.28
C TRP A 217 -1.34 13.30 20.87
N SER A 218 -2.37 12.68 20.29
CA SER A 218 -2.88 13.03 18.96
C SER A 218 -3.45 14.46 18.93
N GLY A 219 -4.16 14.86 19.98
CA GLY A 219 -4.67 16.22 20.15
C GLY A 219 -3.57 17.28 20.21
N MET A 220 -2.46 17.01 20.92
CA MET A 220 -1.31 17.92 20.98
C MET A 220 -0.64 18.06 19.60
N ILE A 221 -0.47 16.96 18.88
CA ILE A 221 0.17 16.98 17.55
C ILE A 221 -0.63 17.80 16.56
N ASN A 222 -1.95 17.59 16.50
CA ASN A 222 -2.80 18.29 15.54
C ASN A 222 -2.85 19.81 15.79
N LYS A 223 -2.70 20.25 17.05
CA LYS A 223 -2.61 21.69 17.37
C LYS A 223 -1.23 22.27 17.06
N CYS A 224 -0.15 21.52 17.29
CA CYS A 224 1.21 22.04 17.17
C CYS A 224 1.80 21.94 15.75
N ILE A 225 1.43 20.91 14.97
CA ILE A 225 2.02 20.61 13.66
C ILE A 225 0.88 20.40 12.64
N PRO A 226 0.91 21.06 11.46
CA PRO A 226 2.00 21.88 10.93
C PRO A 226 1.89 23.38 11.25
N ILE A 227 0.70 23.86 11.61
CA ILE A 227 0.39 25.31 11.67
C ILE A 227 1.05 25.99 12.89
N GLY A 228 1.26 25.27 13.98
CA GLY A 228 1.69 25.83 15.26
C GLY A 228 3.18 26.18 15.37
N GLN A 229 3.95 25.96 14.32
CA GLN A 229 5.38 26.22 14.25
C GLN A 229 5.67 27.71 14.12
N ARG A 230 6.82 28.15 14.67
CA ARG A 230 7.25 29.54 14.57
C ARG A 230 7.49 29.95 13.12
N LEU A 231 8.21 29.13 12.37
CA LEU A 231 8.40 29.30 10.94
C LEU A 231 7.38 28.46 10.18
N PRO A 232 6.66 29.05 9.19
CA PRO A 232 5.84 28.28 8.27
C PRO A 232 6.71 27.60 7.21
N VAL A 233 6.19 26.51 6.64
CA VAL A 233 6.74 25.89 5.43
C VAL A 233 6.48 26.83 4.24
N PRO A 234 7.39 26.92 3.25
CA PRO A 234 8.61 26.14 3.03
C PRO A 234 9.87 26.69 3.72
N ARG A 235 9.75 27.71 4.59
CA ARG A 235 10.93 28.25 5.30
C ARG A 235 11.40 27.31 6.41
N ASN A 236 10.48 26.62 7.05
CA ASN A 236 10.80 25.62 8.06
C ASN A 236 11.40 24.36 7.41
N CYS A 237 12.72 24.26 7.44
CA CYS A 237 13.43 23.19 6.75
C CYS A 237 13.23 21.83 7.43
N PHE A 238 13.09 21.80 8.77
CA PHE A 238 12.78 20.58 9.51
C PHE A 238 11.42 20.00 9.10
N ALA A 239 10.40 20.85 9.03
CA ALA A 239 9.06 20.47 8.60
C ALA A 239 9.01 20.08 7.13
N SER A 240 9.72 20.82 6.26
CA SER A 240 9.84 20.48 4.83
C SER A 240 10.44 19.09 4.61
N MET A 241 11.51 18.71 5.34
CA MET A 241 12.10 17.36 5.22
C MET A 241 11.12 16.25 5.57
N VAL A 242 10.33 16.47 6.62
CA VAL A 242 9.36 15.48 7.13
C VAL A 242 8.15 15.36 6.20
N GLN A 243 7.59 16.49 5.76
CA GLN A 243 6.36 16.51 4.95
C GLN A 243 6.58 16.02 3.51
N THR A 244 7.73 16.36 2.92
CA THR A 244 8.10 15.87 1.57
C THR A 244 8.56 14.41 1.58
N GLY A 245 8.75 13.82 2.77
CA GLY A 245 9.22 12.45 2.94
C GLY A 245 10.71 12.27 2.66
N ALA A 246 11.50 13.35 2.62
CA ALA A 246 12.95 13.30 2.44
C ALA A 246 13.64 12.58 3.60
N LYS A 247 13.36 12.99 4.85
CA LYS A 247 13.85 12.30 6.04
C LYS A 247 12.99 12.61 7.26
N GLY A 248 12.77 11.58 8.07
CA GLY A 248 11.95 11.66 9.27
C GLY A 248 10.46 11.48 8.99
N SER A 249 9.67 11.50 10.06
CA SER A 249 8.22 11.35 10.03
C SER A 249 7.56 12.40 10.94
N LYS A 250 6.23 12.55 10.82
CA LYS A 250 5.45 13.42 11.71
C LYS A 250 5.65 13.04 13.18
N VAL A 251 5.88 11.76 13.47
CA VAL A 251 6.20 11.27 14.82
C VAL A 251 7.53 11.85 15.31
N ASN A 252 8.60 11.77 14.51
CA ASN A 252 9.90 12.33 14.89
C ASN A 252 9.80 13.84 15.15
N GLN A 253 9.10 14.57 14.28
CA GLN A 253 8.86 15.99 14.46
C GLN A 253 8.09 16.29 15.75
N SER A 254 7.07 15.49 16.06
CA SER A 254 6.27 15.65 17.27
C SER A 254 7.04 15.38 18.55
N GLN A 255 7.96 14.41 18.56
CA GLN A 255 8.78 14.12 19.74
C GLN A 255 9.79 15.23 20.02
N VAL A 256 10.26 15.90 18.96
CA VAL A 256 11.16 17.06 19.09
C VAL A 256 10.41 18.29 19.59
N SER A 257 9.30 18.66 18.95
CA SER A 257 8.63 19.95 19.19
C SER A 257 7.43 19.89 20.15
N CYS A 258 6.77 18.74 20.33
CA CYS A 258 5.52 18.61 21.09
C CYS A 258 5.71 17.85 22.41
N CYS A 259 5.86 16.52 22.34
CA CYS A 259 6.06 15.62 23.49
C CYS A 259 6.46 14.22 23.00
N LEU A 260 7.14 13.44 23.85
CA LEU A 260 7.48 12.05 23.53
C LEU A 260 6.26 11.12 23.56
N GLY A 261 5.34 11.34 24.50
CA GLY A 261 4.14 10.53 24.69
C GLY A 261 4.32 9.30 25.58
N GLN A 262 3.36 8.38 25.51
CA GLN A 262 3.35 7.16 26.31
C GLN A 262 4.45 6.19 25.86
N GLN A 263 5.39 5.85 26.75
CA GLN A 263 6.35 4.78 26.51
C GLN A 263 5.67 3.43 26.81
N GLU A 264 5.67 2.55 25.82
CA GLU A 264 5.15 1.19 25.93
C GLU A 264 6.31 0.20 25.83
N LEU A 265 6.26 -0.87 26.64
CA LEU A 265 7.19 -2.00 26.61
C LEU A 265 6.41 -3.28 26.31
N GLU A 266 6.69 -3.94 25.19
CA GLU A 266 5.95 -5.11 24.70
C GLU A 266 4.42 -4.88 24.61
N GLY A 267 4.00 -3.64 24.33
CA GLY A 267 2.58 -3.24 24.29
C GLY A 267 1.93 -3.01 25.65
N ARG A 268 2.73 -3.02 26.73
CA ARG A 268 2.29 -2.77 28.12
C ARG A 268 2.93 -1.51 28.69
N LEU A 269 2.48 -1.10 29.87
CA LEU A 269 3.12 -0.01 30.62
C LEU A 269 4.47 -0.48 31.20
N PRO A 270 5.36 0.44 31.59
CA PRO A 270 6.60 0.08 32.28
C PRO A 270 6.33 -0.80 33.50
N PRO A 271 7.10 -1.90 33.69
CA PRO A 271 6.84 -2.88 34.72
C PRO A 271 7.05 -2.28 36.11
N LEU A 272 6.30 -2.80 37.07
CA LEU A 272 6.48 -2.46 38.49
C LEU A 272 7.50 -3.39 39.14
N MET A 273 8.28 -2.84 40.07
CA MET A 273 9.14 -3.60 40.97
C MET A 273 8.30 -4.46 41.92
N THR A 274 8.92 -5.42 42.61
CA THR A 274 8.28 -6.24 43.66
C THR A 274 7.63 -5.39 44.76
N THR A 275 8.17 -4.20 45.02
CA THR A 275 7.60 -3.21 45.95
C THR A 275 6.41 -2.42 45.37
N GLN A 276 5.90 -2.78 44.19
CA GLN A 276 4.85 -2.09 43.45
C GLN A 276 5.15 -0.60 43.17
N ARG A 277 6.43 -0.29 42.95
CA ARG A 277 6.91 1.02 42.50
C ARG A 277 7.41 0.90 41.06
N SER A 278 7.20 1.90 40.22
CA SER A 278 7.81 1.91 38.88
C SER A 278 9.28 2.34 38.93
N LEU A 279 9.62 3.32 39.76
CA LEU A 279 11.00 3.72 40.09
C LEU A 279 11.14 4.02 41.58
N PRO A 280 12.37 3.96 42.15
CA PRO A 280 12.60 4.21 43.58
C PRO A 280 12.14 5.60 44.04
N CYS A 281 12.19 6.59 43.15
CA CYS A 281 11.76 7.98 43.40
C CYS A 281 10.23 8.17 43.43
N PHE A 282 9.46 7.17 43.02
CA PHE A 282 8.00 7.24 43.02
C PHE A 282 7.39 6.54 44.24
N ALA A 283 6.20 7.00 44.61
CA ALA A 283 5.44 6.40 45.70
C ALA A 283 4.93 4.99 45.32
N VAL A 284 4.68 4.17 46.34
CA VAL A 284 4.12 2.82 46.15
C VAL A 284 2.73 2.92 45.52
N ARG A 285 2.50 2.16 44.43
CA ARG A 285 1.23 2.14 43.67
C ARG A 285 0.76 3.54 43.23
N ASP A 286 1.69 4.40 42.83
CA ASP A 286 1.32 5.67 42.20
C ASP A 286 0.67 5.41 40.83
N LEU A 287 -0.56 5.89 40.64
CA LEU A 287 -1.38 5.70 39.44
C LEU A 287 -1.30 6.89 38.48
N SER A 288 -0.46 7.89 38.74
CA SER A 288 -0.29 9.01 37.81
C SER A 288 0.31 8.56 36.47
N ASN A 289 -0.05 9.24 35.38
CA ASN A 289 0.48 8.93 34.04
C ASN A 289 2.01 8.97 33.98
N ARG A 290 2.64 9.86 34.74
CA ARG A 290 4.10 10.02 34.79
C ARG A 290 4.83 8.80 35.35
N THR A 291 4.32 8.19 36.42
CA THR A 291 4.92 6.95 36.98
C THR A 291 4.70 5.76 36.07
N ARG A 292 3.71 5.87 35.18
CA ARG A 292 3.33 4.88 34.17
C ARG A 292 3.98 5.13 32.80
N GLY A 293 5.04 5.93 32.72
CA GLY A 293 5.83 6.09 31.49
C GLY A 293 5.29 7.09 30.48
N TYR A 294 4.32 7.94 30.84
CA TYR A 294 3.89 9.04 29.99
C TYR A 294 4.86 10.23 30.09
N ILE A 295 5.54 10.53 28.98
CA ILE A 295 6.52 11.63 28.89
C ILE A 295 5.88 12.82 28.19
N ALA A 296 5.51 13.83 28.99
CA ALA A 296 4.94 15.09 28.48
C ALA A 296 6.00 16.08 27.99
N ASP A 297 7.25 15.89 28.41
CA ASP A 297 8.39 16.69 27.97
C ASP A 297 8.81 16.30 26.53
N ARG A 298 9.61 17.16 25.89
CA ARG A 298 10.02 17.07 24.48
C ARG A 298 11.54 17.16 24.36
N PHE A 299 12.13 16.63 23.28
CA PHE A 299 13.59 16.69 23.12
C PHE A 299 14.13 18.13 23.11
N LEU A 300 13.38 19.09 22.55
CA LEU A 300 13.80 20.49 22.47
C LEU A 300 14.08 21.13 23.84
N THR A 301 13.29 20.81 24.86
CA THR A 301 13.41 21.40 26.22
C THR A 301 14.12 20.48 27.21
N GLY A 302 14.53 19.29 26.76
CA GLY A 302 15.08 18.25 27.62
C GLY A 302 14.00 17.41 28.34
N ILE A 303 14.43 16.23 28.79
CA ILE A 303 13.60 15.23 29.47
C ILE A 303 14.10 15.08 30.91
N ARG A 304 13.18 14.96 31.87
CA ARG A 304 13.52 14.79 33.29
C ARG A 304 14.16 13.43 33.58
N PRO A 305 14.98 13.28 34.63
CA PRO A 305 15.70 12.03 34.91
C PRO A 305 14.81 10.77 35.01
N GLN A 306 13.61 10.89 35.61
CA GLN A 306 12.69 9.75 35.74
C GLN A 306 12.16 9.29 34.38
N GLU A 307 11.82 10.26 33.52
CA GLU A 307 11.27 10.02 32.18
C GLU A 307 12.37 9.57 31.21
N PHE A 308 13.59 10.10 31.37
CA PHE A 308 14.77 9.67 30.64
C PHE A 308 15.02 8.17 30.84
N PHE A 309 14.87 7.67 32.07
CA PHE A 309 15.03 6.25 32.35
C PHE A 309 13.97 5.38 31.65
N PHE A 310 12.69 5.79 31.68
CA PHE A 310 11.64 5.08 30.93
C PHE A 310 11.88 5.11 29.41
N HIS A 311 12.35 6.25 28.89
CA HIS A 311 12.72 6.36 27.48
C HIS A 311 13.89 5.43 27.11
N CYS A 312 14.88 5.29 28.00
CA CYS A 312 15.98 4.34 27.82
C CYS A 312 15.49 2.88 27.82
N MET A 313 14.47 2.54 28.62
CA MET A 313 13.87 1.20 28.58
C MET A 313 13.29 0.91 27.19
N ALA A 314 12.47 1.83 26.66
CA ALA A 314 11.85 1.69 25.35
C ALA A 314 12.90 1.64 24.23
N GLY A 315 13.93 2.49 24.29
CA GLY A 315 15.03 2.44 23.34
C GLY A 315 15.81 1.12 23.37
N ARG A 316 16.00 0.53 24.55
CA ARG A 316 16.69 -0.76 24.72
C ARG A 316 15.86 -1.93 24.19
N GLU A 317 14.55 -1.90 24.32
CA GLU A 317 13.66 -2.91 23.74
C GLU A 317 13.86 -3.00 22.22
N GLY A 318 13.83 -1.86 21.52
CA GLY A 318 14.06 -1.82 20.07
C GLY A 318 15.42 -2.41 19.66
N LEU A 319 16.47 -2.19 20.46
CA LEU A 319 17.80 -2.77 20.24
C LEU A 319 17.81 -4.29 20.45
N VAL A 320 17.15 -4.77 21.52
CA VAL A 320 17.06 -6.20 21.83
C VAL A 320 16.25 -6.94 20.76
N ASP A 321 15.15 -6.35 20.33
CA ASP A 321 14.32 -6.89 19.25
C ASP A 321 15.11 -7.04 17.96
N THR A 322 15.87 -6.02 17.60
CA THR A 322 16.74 -6.05 16.42
C THR A 322 17.80 -7.15 16.53
N ALA A 323 18.41 -7.32 17.71
CA ALA A 323 19.43 -8.35 17.91
C ALA A 323 18.87 -9.77 17.86
N VAL A 324 17.70 -10.02 18.46
CA VAL A 324 17.17 -11.37 18.64
C VAL A 324 16.27 -11.80 17.48
N LYS A 325 15.31 -10.96 17.08
CA LYS A 325 14.26 -11.35 16.13
C LYS A 325 14.78 -11.43 14.67
N THR A 326 15.85 -10.70 14.33
CA THR A 326 16.43 -10.69 12.96
C THR A 326 17.00 -12.06 12.54
N SER A 327 17.63 -12.78 13.48
CA SER A 327 18.14 -14.13 13.21
C SER A 327 17.02 -15.12 12.82
N ARG A 328 15.83 -14.95 13.41
CA ARG A 328 14.68 -15.84 13.20
C ARG A 328 14.05 -15.63 11.83
N SER A 329 13.91 -14.38 11.39
CA SER A 329 13.38 -14.07 10.05
C SER A 329 14.33 -14.51 8.94
N GLY A 330 15.65 -14.37 9.12
CA GLY A 330 16.63 -14.90 8.18
C GLY A 330 16.58 -16.43 8.03
N TYR A 331 16.42 -17.16 9.14
CA TYR A 331 16.25 -18.62 9.09
C TYR A 331 14.96 -19.03 8.36
N LEU A 332 13.85 -18.33 8.61
CA LEU A 332 12.58 -18.54 7.88
C LEU A 332 12.74 -18.40 6.37
N GLN A 333 13.39 -17.32 5.92
CA GLN A 333 13.66 -17.09 4.51
C GLN A 333 14.50 -18.23 3.90
N ARG A 334 15.56 -18.66 4.59
CA ARG A 334 16.39 -19.79 4.12
C ARG A 334 15.59 -21.07 3.95
N CYS A 335 14.73 -21.39 4.91
CA CYS A 335 13.85 -22.56 4.81
C CYS A 335 12.93 -22.46 3.58
N LEU A 336 12.29 -21.30 3.37
CA LEU A 336 11.42 -21.08 2.22
C LEU A 336 12.16 -21.21 0.90
N VAL A 337 13.30 -20.52 0.75
CA VAL A 337 14.09 -20.58 -0.48
C VAL A 337 14.52 -22.02 -0.77
N LYS A 338 14.95 -22.77 0.24
CA LYS A 338 15.45 -24.14 0.00
C LYS A 338 14.36 -25.11 -0.47
N HIS A 339 13.11 -24.94 -0.02
CA HIS A 339 12.00 -25.79 -0.48
C HIS A 339 11.43 -25.33 -1.83
N LEU A 340 11.55 -24.04 -2.16
CA LEU A 340 10.94 -23.45 -3.36
C LEU A 340 11.97 -23.19 -4.48
N GLU A 341 13.25 -23.54 -4.30
CA GLU A 341 14.33 -23.21 -5.25
C GLU A 341 14.14 -23.79 -6.65
N ALA A 342 13.49 -24.95 -6.74
CA ALA A 342 13.31 -25.68 -7.99
C ALA A 342 12.01 -25.30 -8.74
N LEU A 343 11.12 -24.53 -8.11
CA LEU A 343 9.85 -24.14 -8.73
C LEU A 343 10.06 -23.08 -9.80
N LYS A 344 9.64 -23.42 -11.02
CA LYS A 344 9.71 -22.54 -12.19
C LYS A 344 8.45 -22.59 -13.04
N VAL A 345 8.22 -21.52 -13.79
CA VAL A 345 7.20 -21.50 -14.84
C VAL A 345 7.68 -22.35 -16.01
N SER A 346 6.87 -23.31 -16.45
CA SER A 346 7.14 -24.15 -17.62
C SER A 346 6.61 -23.50 -18.90
N TYR A 347 6.96 -24.02 -20.09
CA TYR A 347 6.54 -23.46 -21.38
C TYR A 347 5.02 -23.50 -21.62
N ASP A 348 4.32 -24.38 -20.91
CA ASP A 348 2.86 -24.45 -20.87
C ASP A 348 2.24 -23.51 -19.82
N HIS A 349 3.04 -22.63 -19.22
CA HIS A 349 2.69 -21.70 -18.13
C HIS A 349 2.25 -22.37 -16.81
N THR A 350 2.40 -23.69 -16.69
CA THR A 350 2.24 -24.39 -15.41
C THR A 350 3.46 -24.15 -14.52
N VAL A 351 3.26 -24.10 -13.21
CA VAL A 351 4.37 -24.03 -12.24
C VAL A 351 4.72 -25.46 -11.85
N ARG A 352 5.96 -25.85 -12.13
CA ARG A 352 6.46 -27.21 -11.89
C ARG A 352 7.70 -27.20 -11.02
N ASP A 353 7.86 -28.26 -10.26
CA ASP A 353 9.11 -28.61 -9.60
C ASP A 353 10.07 -29.31 -10.57
N SER A 354 11.32 -29.48 -10.16
CA SER A 354 12.41 -30.11 -10.90
C SER A 354 12.16 -31.56 -11.28
N ASP A 355 11.31 -32.27 -10.54
CA ASP A 355 10.86 -33.65 -10.81
C ASP A 355 9.76 -33.73 -11.87
N GLY A 356 9.21 -32.58 -12.29
CA GLY A 356 8.11 -32.47 -13.25
C GLY A 356 6.72 -32.45 -12.61
N SER A 357 6.62 -32.54 -11.28
CA SER A 357 5.36 -32.42 -10.53
C SER A 357 4.75 -31.04 -10.73
N VAL A 358 3.45 -30.98 -11.03
CA VAL A 358 2.71 -29.73 -11.25
C VAL A 358 2.17 -29.23 -9.91
N LEU A 359 2.57 -28.02 -9.49
CA LEU A 359 2.03 -27.37 -8.30
C LEU A 359 0.88 -26.42 -8.64
N GLN A 360 0.99 -25.64 -9.72
CA GLN A 360 -0.06 -24.75 -10.20
C GLN A 360 -0.27 -24.94 -11.69
N PHE A 361 -1.52 -24.95 -12.13
CA PHE A 361 -1.86 -25.04 -13.57
C PHE A 361 -1.57 -23.74 -14.32
N LEU A 362 -1.59 -22.61 -13.62
CA LEU A 362 -1.23 -21.30 -14.13
C LEU A 362 -0.67 -20.48 -12.97
N TYR A 363 0.46 -19.80 -13.18
CA TYR A 363 1.10 -18.98 -12.15
C TYR A 363 0.11 -17.93 -11.61
N GLY A 364 -0.16 -17.93 -10.30
CA GLY A 364 -1.06 -16.94 -9.69
C GLY A 364 -2.52 -17.01 -10.18
N GLU A 365 -2.92 -18.12 -10.83
CA GLU A 365 -4.24 -18.32 -11.47
C GLU A 365 -4.57 -17.41 -12.68
N ASP A 366 -3.75 -16.41 -12.98
CA ASP A 366 -3.91 -15.50 -14.12
C ASP A 366 -2.68 -15.44 -15.06
N GLY A 367 -1.55 -16.00 -14.63
CA GLY A 367 -0.30 -16.08 -15.37
C GLY A 367 0.50 -14.77 -15.35
N VAL A 368 0.09 -13.76 -14.58
CA VAL A 368 0.65 -12.41 -14.63
C VAL A 368 1.90 -12.28 -13.76
N ASP A 369 2.95 -11.68 -14.32
CA ASP A 369 4.13 -11.26 -13.57
C ASP A 369 3.80 -10.07 -12.65
N VAL A 370 4.08 -10.25 -11.37
CA VAL A 370 3.84 -9.26 -10.30
C VAL A 370 4.55 -7.93 -10.60
N THR A 371 5.71 -7.95 -11.25
CA THR A 371 6.46 -6.73 -11.57
C THR A 371 5.77 -5.86 -12.63
N ARG A 372 4.89 -6.45 -13.45
CA ARG A 372 4.16 -5.78 -14.55
C ARG A 372 2.67 -5.56 -14.26
N ALA A 373 2.17 -6.04 -13.13
CA ALA A 373 0.75 -6.01 -12.79
C ALA A 373 0.20 -4.61 -12.44
N THR A 374 1.05 -3.67 -12.00
CA THR A 374 0.60 -2.42 -11.36
C THR A 374 -0.33 -1.56 -12.23
N TYR A 375 -0.04 -1.44 -13.53
CA TYR A 375 -0.84 -0.63 -14.45
C TYR A 375 -1.94 -1.42 -15.16
N LEU A 376 -2.12 -2.71 -14.88
CA LEU A 376 -3.08 -3.55 -15.59
C LEU A 376 -4.54 -3.08 -15.41
N PHE A 377 -4.88 -2.54 -14.23
CA PHE A 377 -6.22 -2.04 -13.90
C PHE A 377 -6.35 -0.51 -13.99
N LYS A 378 -5.28 0.21 -14.40
CA LYS A 378 -5.21 1.67 -14.44
C LYS A 378 -5.62 2.21 -15.81
N PHE A 379 -6.89 1.99 -16.16
CA PHE A 379 -7.37 2.25 -17.51
C PHE A 379 -7.38 3.72 -17.91
N ASP A 380 -7.63 4.65 -16.98
CA ASP A 380 -7.62 6.09 -17.25
C ASP A 380 -6.22 6.60 -17.61
N GLU A 381 -5.21 6.20 -16.85
CA GLU A 381 -3.83 6.57 -17.13
C GLU A 381 -3.31 5.93 -18.42
N LEU A 382 -3.67 4.66 -18.69
CA LEU A 382 -3.31 3.98 -19.94
C LEU A 382 -4.00 4.60 -21.16
N ARG A 383 -5.27 5.02 -21.03
CA ARG A 383 -6.01 5.71 -22.09
C ARG A 383 -5.34 7.03 -22.43
N SER A 384 -4.99 7.82 -21.42
CA SER A 384 -4.34 9.13 -21.61
C SER A 384 -2.99 9.01 -22.33
N ASN A 385 -2.32 7.86 -22.20
CA ASN A 385 -1.04 7.56 -22.84
C ASN A 385 -1.15 6.55 -23.98
N PHE A 386 -2.35 6.35 -24.52
CA PHE A 386 -2.62 5.31 -25.52
C PHE A 386 -1.71 5.38 -26.74
N HIS A 387 -1.27 6.59 -27.12
CA HIS A 387 -0.41 6.80 -28.28
C HIS A 387 0.94 6.06 -28.22
N PHE A 388 1.54 5.91 -27.02
CA PHE A 388 2.76 5.12 -26.84
C PHE A 388 2.56 3.64 -27.16
N PHE A 389 1.35 3.12 -26.89
CA PHE A 389 1.01 1.72 -27.12
C PHE A 389 0.35 1.48 -28.48
N ALA A 390 -0.25 2.52 -29.09
CA ALA A 390 -1.07 2.40 -30.29
C ALA A 390 -0.28 1.92 -31.52
N GLN A 391 0.94 2.42 -31.74
CA GLN A 391 1.75 2.01 -32.90
C GLN A 391 2.22 0.54 -32.80
N PRO A 392 2.83 0.09 -31.69
CA PRO A 392 3.16 -1.33 -31.51
C PRO A 392 1.95 -2.26 -31.59
N VAL A 393 0.81 -1.83 -31.05
CA VAL A 393 -0.45 -2.58 -31.14
C VAL A 393 -0.90 -2.67 -32.59
N LYS A 394 -0.89 -1.56 -33.34
CA LYS A 394 -1.31 -1.54 -34.75
C LYS A 394 -0.40 -2.38 -35.64
N SER A 395 0.91 -2.29 -35.47
CA SER A 395 1.86 -3.12 -36.24
C SER A 395 1.71 -4.59 -35.92
N LYS A 396 1.54 -4.95 -34.63
CA LYS A 396 1.36 -6.34 -34.23
C LYS A 396 -0.01 -6.88 -34.66
N LEU A 397 -1.08 -6.08 -34.57
CA LEU A 397 -2.40 -6.45 -35.11
C LEU A 397 -2.37 -6.62 -36.64
N GLN A 398 -1.60 -5.79 -37.37
CA GLN A 398 -1.42 -5.94 -38.81
C GLN A 398 -0.66 -7.23 -39.15
N GLN A 399 0.39 -7.56 -38.41
CA GLN A 399 1.10 -8.83 -38.52
C GLN A 399 0.21 -10.03 -38.17
N MET A 400 -0.61 -9.91 -37.12
CA MET A 400 -1.56 -10.95 -36.69
C MET A 400 -2.71 -11.14 -37.69
N SER A 401 -3.13 -10.08 -38.39
CA SER A 401 -4.16 -10.18 -39.44
C SER A 401 -3.67 -10.88 -40.71
N GLN A 402 -2.36 -11.05 -40.88
CA GLN A 402 -1.74 -11.70 -42.05
C GLN A 402 -1.29 -13.15 -41.76
N SER A 403 -1.37 -13.61 -40.51
CA SER A 403 -0.96 -14.95 -40.05
C SER A 403 -2.15 -15.71 -39.44
N SER A 404 -2.00 -17.02 -39.15
CA SER A 404 -3.01 -17.87 -38.47
C SER A 404 -3.55 -17.27 -37.15
N GLN A 405 -2.92 -16.23 -36.60
CA GLN A 405 -3.31 -15.58 -35.34
C GLN A 405 -4.60 -14.75 -35.42
N ALA A 406 -5.19 -14.54 -36.61
CA ALA A 406 -6.53 -13.95 -36.73
C ALA A 406 -7.61 -14.86 -36.11
N VAL A 407 -7.38 -16.16 -36.10
CA VAL A 407 -8.27 -17.18 -35.54
C VAL A 407 -8.21 -17.18 -34.01
N ASP A 408 -7.05 -16.89 -33.40
CA ASP A 408 -6.92 -16.79 -31.94
C ASP A 408 -7.86 -15.73 -31.34
N ILE A 409 -7.95 -14.57 -32.01
CA ILE A 409 -8.86 -13.47 -31.63
C ILE A 409 -10.31 -13.92 -31.73
N GLN A 410 -10.63 -14.71 -32.75
CA GLN A 410 -11.97 -15.24 -32.96
C GLN A 410 -12.32 -16.30 -31.91
N CYS A 411 -11.37 -17.14 -31.52
CA CYS A 411 -11.53 -18.16 -30.48
C CYS A 411 -11.92 -17.54 -29.12
N ALA A 412 -11.16 -16.58 -28.62
CA ALA A 412 -11.49 -15.95 -27.34
C ALA A 412 -12.86 -15.25 -27.37
N ARG A 413 -13.18 -14.55 -28.47
CA ARG A 413 -14.48 -13.88 -28.64
C ARG A 413 -15.65 -14.84 -28.68
N LEU A 414 -15.55 -15.93 -29.43
CA LEU A 414 -16.61 -16.93 -29.50
C LEU A 414 -16.82 -17.61 -28.15
N PHE A 415 -15.75 -17.86 -27.38
CA PHE A 415 -15.87 -18.43 -26.04
C PHE A 415 -16.57 -17.47 -25.06
N LEU A 416 -16.16 -16.19 -25.05
CA LEU A 416 -16.81 -15.16 -24.24
C LEU A 416 -18.28 -14.97 -24.64
N ALA A 417 -18.59 -14.99 -25.94
CA ALA A 417 -19.96 -14.90 -26.45
C ALA A 417 -20.80 -16.12 -26.03
N ALA A 418 -20.23 -17.34 -26.08
CA ALA A 418 -20.90 -18.55 -25.62
C ALA A 418 -21.25 -18.48 -24.13
N ARG A 419 -20.29 -18.01 -23.31
CA ARG A 419 -20.48 -17.87 -21.87
C ARG A 419 -21.49 -16.77 -21.54
N GLN A 420 -21.44 -15.63 -22.23
CA GLN A 420 -22.43 -14.55 -22.05
C GLN A 420 -23.84 -15.04 -22.42
N ALA A 421 -23.99 -15.76 -23.53
CA ALA A 421 -25.27 -16.36 -23.92
C ALA A 421 -25.79 -17.36 -22.87
N ALA A 422 -24.90 -18.12 -22.24
CA ALA A 422 -25.26 -19.01 -21.13
C ALA A 422 -25.69 -18.25 -19.87
N LYS A 423 -25.01 -17.14 -19.53
CA LYS A 423 -25.42 -16.21 -18.46
C LYS A 423 -26.80 -15.61 -18.71
N ASP A 424 -27.08 -15.26 -19.96
CA ASP A 424 -28.37 -14.71 -20.40
C ASP A 424 -29.47 -15.80 -20.51
N GLY A 425 -29.18 -17.06 -20.15
CA GLY A 425 -30.12 -18.19 -20.19
C GLY A 425 -30.36 -18.81 -21.56
N ASN A 426 -29.66 -18.36 -22.61
CA ASN A 426 -29.80 -18.84 -23.98
C ASN A 426 -28.78 -19.96 -24.29
N LEU A 427 -29.04 -21.15 -23.74
CA LEU A 427 -28.22 -22.35 -23.93
C LEU A 427 -28.07 -22.79 -25.41
N PRO A 428 -29.09 -22.70 -26.28
CA PRO A 428 -28.94 -23.02 -27.70
C PRO A 428 -27.90 -22.13 -28.41
N LYS A 429 -27.93 -20.82 -28.16
CA LYS A 429 -26.97 -19.86 -28.72
C LYS A 429 -25.56 -20.09 -28.16
N ALA A 430 -25.45 -20.50 -26.89
CA ALA A 430 -24.18 -20.90 -26.29
C ALA A 430 -23.60 -22.15 -26.97
N LEU A 431 -24.44 -23.15 -27.27
CA LEU A 431 -24.04 -24.36 -27.99
C LEU A 431 -23.57 -24.04 -29.42
N GLU A 432 -24.29 -23.17 -30.13
CA GLU A 432 -23.92 -22.73 -31.48
C GLU A 432 -22.53 -22.07 -31.50
N ALA A 433 -22.25 -21.19 -30.54
CA ALA A 433 -20.94 -20.54 -30.42
C ALA A 433 -19.81 -21.55 -30.08
N VAL A 434 -20.08 -22.56 -29.24
CA VAL A 434 -19.12 -23.65 -28.95
C VAL A 434 -18.91 -24.57 -30.15
N GLU A 435 -19.94 -24.82 -30.97
CA GLU A 435 -19.80 -25.59 -32.21
C GLU A 435 -19.03 -24.80 -33.27
N ALA A 436 -19.26 -23.48 -33.37
CA ALA A 436 -18.45 -22.60 -34.21
C ALA A 436 -16.97 -22.59 -33.80
N LEU A 437 -16.68 -22.61 -32.49
CA LEU A 437 -15.32 -22.81 -31.97
C LEU A 437 -14.72 -24.14 -32.39
N LEU A 438 -15.44 -25.24 -32.18
CA LEU A 438 -14.95 -26.58 -32.51
C LEU A 438 -14.75 -26.80 -34.02
N ASN A 439 -15.38 -26.00 -34.87
CA ASN A 439 -15.17 -26.04 -36.32
C ASN A 439 -13.82 -25.44 -36.74
N LEU A 440 -13.17 -24.64 -35.89
CA LEU A 440 -11.81 -24.09 -36.08
C LEU A 440 -10.71 -25.11 -35.72
N GLN A 441 -11.02 -26.40 -35.89
CA GLN A 441 -10.35 -27.58 -35.31
C GLN A 441 -8.84 -27.71 -35.60
N THR A 442 -8.36 -27.11 -36.69
CA THR A 442 -6.94 -27.16 -37.12
C THR A 442 -6.02 -26.23 -36.32
N GLU A 443 -6.57 -25.27 -35.58
CA GLU A 443 -5.79 -24.23 -34.89
C GLU A 443 -6.02 -24.21 -33.37
N LEU A 444 -6.70 -25.22 -32.84
CA LEU A 444 -6.91 -25.39 -31.40
C LEU A 444 -5.92 -26.40 -30.81
N ASP A 445 -5.33 -26.06 -29.67
CA ASP A 445 -4.46 -26.95 -28.91
C ASP A 445 -5.23 -28.21 -28.46
N SER A 446 -4.54 -29.33 -28.35
CA SER A 446 -5.13 -30.63 -27.97
C SER A 446 -5.90 -30.56 -26.64
N CYS A 447 -5.38 -29.78 -25.67
CA CYS A 447 -6.01 -29.56 -24.37
C CYS A 447 -7.31 -28.75 -24.50
N SER A 448 -7.28 -27.64 -25.23
CA SER A 448 -8.45 -26.80 -25.49
C SER A 448 -9.55 -27.57 -26.22
N LEU A 449 -9.19 -28.40 -27.21
CA LEU A 449 -10.13 -29.28 -27.92
C LEU A 449 -10.82 -30.27 -26.98
N LEU A 450 -10.09 -30.89 -26.06
CA LEU A 450 -10.66 -31.82 -25.08
C LEU A 450 -11.66 -31.12 -24.15
N SER A 451 -11.28 -29.96 -23.61
CA SER A 451 -12.12 -29.15 -22.73
C SER A 451 -13.39 -28.67 -23.45
N LEU A 452 -13.28 -28.19 -24.69
CA LEU A 452 -14.43 -27.75 -25.49
C LEU A 452 -15.36 -28.92 -25.89
N LYS A 453 -14.81 -30.09 -26.21
CA LYS A 453 -15.62 -31.31 -26.46
C LYS A 453 -16.39 -31.75 -25.21
N ALA A 454 -15.76 -31.68 -24.04
CA ALA A 454 -16.42 -31.96 -22.76
C ALA A 454 -17.53 -30.95 -22.47
N LEU A 455 -17.27 -29.66 -22.68
CA LEU A 455 -18.24 -28.58 -22.53
C LEU A 455 -19.45 -28.76 -23.47
N ARG A 456 -19.23 -29.11 -24.74
CA ARG A 456 -20.31 -29.42 -25.70
C ARG A 456 -21.21 -30.55 -25.20
N LYS A 457 -20.62 -31.62 -24.65
CA LYS A 457 -21.37 -32.76 -24.10
C LYS A 457 -22.20 -32.33 -22.88
N LYS A 458 -21.64 -31.52 -21.98
CA LYS A 458 -22.35 -30.94 -20.83
C LYS A 458 -23.52 -30.06 -21.29
N LEU A 459 -23.30 -29.11 -22.21
CA LEU A 459 -24.34 -28.23 -22.76
C LEU A 459 -25.51 -29.01 -23.36
N ARG A 460 -25.24 -30.02 -24.21
CA ARG A 460 -26.28 -30.87 -24.80
C ARG A 460 -27.09 -31.62 -23.73
N SER A 461 -26.46 -32.04 -22.65
CA SER A 461 -27.17 -32.73 -21.56
C SER A 461 -28.08 -31.80 -20.77
N HIS A 462 -27.66 -30.54 -20.52
CA HIS A 462 -28.47 -29.54 -19.82
C HIS A 462 -29.64 -29.04 -20.68
N ILE A 463 -29.42 -28.84 -21.98
CA ILE A 463 -30.51 -28.50 -22.92
C ILE A 463 -31.59 -29.58 -22.90
N LYS A 464 -31.21 -30.87 -22.84
CA LYS A 464 -32.16 -31.98 -22.73
C LYS A 464 -32.88 -32.05 -21.39
N LYS A 465 -32.25 -31.62 -20.29
CA LYS A 465 -32.79 -31.69 -18.93
C LYS A 465 -33.62 -30.47 -18.51
N GLY A 466 -33.57 -29.37 -19.25
CA GLY A 466 -34.37 -28.17 -18.98
C GLY A 466 -33.99 -27.39 -17.70
N THR A 467 -32.84 -27.70 -17.09
CA THR A 467 -32.39 -27.04 -15.86
C THR A 467 -31.57 -25.78 -16.16
N ALA A 468 -32.21 -24.61 -16.05
CA ALA A 468 -31.56 -23.30 -16.24
C ALA A 468 -30.78 -22.80 -14.99
N ALA A 469 -30.99 -23.40 -13.82
CA ALA A 469 -30.57 -22.85 -12.53
C ALA A 469 -29.05 -22.91 -12.22
N GLU A 470 -28.25 -23.60 -13.04
CA GLU A 470 -26.80 -23.80 -12.79
C GLU A 470 -25.91 -23.37 -13.99
N CYS A 471 -26.40 -22.49 -14.86
CA CYS A 471 -25.68 -22.13 -16.09
C CYS A 471 -24.30 -21.49 -15.84
N ASP A 472 -24.11 -20.78 -14.72
CA ASP A 472 -22.86 -20.09 -14.40
C ASP A 472 -21.70 -21.05 -14.05
N ARG A 473 -22.00 -22.24 -13.51
CA ARG A 473 -20.98 -23.26 -13.16
C ARG A 473 -20.63 -24.19 -14.32
N LEU A 474 -21.27 -24.01 -15.48
CA LEU A 474 -21.11 -24.90 -16.62
C LEU A 474 -19.82 -24.63 -17.39
N PHE A 475 -19.39 -23.36 -17.42
CA PHE A 475 -18.20 -22.91 -18.13
C PHE A 475 -17.04 -22.75 -17.15
N ASP A 476 -15.92 -23.39 -17.48
CA ASP A 476 -14.65 -23.10 -16.82
C ASP A 476 -14.16 -21.68 -17.21
N PRO A 477 -13.25 -21.08 -16.44
CA PRO A 477 -12.62 -19.81 -16.80
C PRO A 477 -11.95 -19.86 -18.18
N ILE A 478 -11.98 -18.73 -18.89
CA ILE A 478 -11.39 -18.66 -20.24
C ILE A 478 -9.90 -19.02 -20.21
N SER A 479 -9.15 -18.58 -19.20
CA SER A 479 -7.72 -18.88 -19.03
C SER A 479 -7.43 -20.37 -18.81
N ALA A 480 -8.41 -21.16 -18.35
CA ALA A 480 -8.26 -22.60 -18.15
C ALA A 480 -8.55 -23.40 -19.44
N VAL A 481 -9.42 -22.87 -20.31
CA VAL A 481 -9.79 -23.52 -21.59
C VAL A 481 -8.88 -23.07 -22.73
N LEU A 482 -8.60 -21.78 -22.79
CA LEU A 482 -7.76 -21.11 -23.77
C LEU A 482 -6.60 -20.45 -23.01
N GLY A 483 -5.39 -20.98 -23.19
CA GLY A 483 -4.20 -20.44 -22.53
C GLY A 483 -3.95 -18.97 -22.91
N PRO A 484 -3.70 -18.07 -21.94
CA PRO A 484 -3.55 -16.63 -22.19
C PRO A 484 -2.30 -16.29 -23.02
N SER A 485 -1.33 -17.20 -23.10
CA SER A 485 -0.12 -17.04 -23.89
C SER A 485 -0.33 -17.25 -25.38
N HIS A 486 -1.19 -18.21 -25.75
CA HIS A 486 -1.46 -18.57 -27.13
C HIS A 486 -2.66 -17.78 -27.68
N TYR A 487 -3.75 -17.73 -26.93
CA TYR A 487 -5.01 -17.15 -27.40
C TYR A 487 -5.13 -15.67 -27.03
N TYR A 488 -5.14 -14.83 -28.05
CA TYR A 488 -5.35 -13.40 -27.87
C TYR A 488 -6.76 -13.09 -27.32
N GLY A 489 -6.82 -12.32 -26.23
CA GLY A 489 -8.09 -11.97 -25.56
C GLY A 489 -8.54 -13.00 -24.52
N ALA A 490 -7.80 -14.09 -24.33
CA ALA A 490 -7.93 -14.93 -23.15
C ALA A 490 -7.23 -14.24 -21.97
N THR A 491 -7.99 -13.45 -21.19
CA THR A 491 -7.48 -12.78 -19.99
C THR A 491 -8.14 -13.33 -18.72
N SER A 492 -7.70 -12.89 -17.55
CA SER A 492 -8.39 -13.22 -16.29
C SER A 492 -9.80 -12.61 -16.26
N GLU A 493 -10.73 -13.28 -15.60
CA GLU A 493 -12.13 -12.82 -15.48
C GLU A 493 -12.20 -11.45 -14.79
N LYS A 494 -11.41 -11.27 -13.73
CA LYS A 494 -11.32 -10.00 -12.99
C LYS A 494 -10.88 -8.85 -13.90
N HIS A 495 -9.90 -9.08 -14.77
CA HIS A 495 -9.42 -8.08 -15.71
C HIS A 495 -10.48 -7.77 -16.79
N GLU A 496 -11.09 -8.81 -17.36
CA GLU A 496 -12.09 -8.65 -18.41
C GLU A 496 -13.35 -7.93 -17.89
N GLU A 497 -13.84 -8.29 -16.71
CA GLU A 497 -14.98 -7.61 -16.08
C GLU A 497 -14.69 -6.14 -15.78
N ALA A 498 -13.49 -5.85 -15.27
CA ALA A 498 -13.06 -4.47 -15.00
C ALA A 498 -12.93 -3.65 -16.29
N LEU A 499 -12.36 -4.24 -17.35
CA LEU A 499 -12.20 -3.61 -18.66
C LEU A 499 -13.56 -3.33 -19.31
N GLN A 500 -14.45 -4.31 -19.35
CA GLN A 500 -15.78 -4.14 -19.95
C GLN A 500 -16.63 -3.11 -19.17
N LYS A 501 -16.53 -3.10 -17.84
CA LYS A 501 -17.19 -2.07 -17.01
C LYS A 501 -16.67 -0.67 -17.33
N TYR A 502 -15.35 -0.52 -17.46
CA TYR A 502 -14.73 0.76 -17.81
C TYR A 502 -15.10 1.22 -19.22
N LEU A 503 -15.09 0.32 -20.20
CA LEU A 503 -15.47 0.63 -21.59
C LEU A 503 -16.93 1.10 -21.68
N LYS A 504 -17.87 0.40 -21.02
CA LYS A 504 -19.29 0.80 -20.97
C LYS A 504 -19.45 2.20 -20.37
N GLN A 505 -18.87 2.45 -19.19
CA GLN A 505 -18.91 3.75 -18.53
C GLN A 505 -18.29 4.87 -19.39
N SER A 506 -17.18 4.59 -20.07
CA SER A 506 -16.49 5.56 -20.93
C SER A 506 -17.29 5.88 -22.20
N THR A 507 -18.02 4.91 -22.75
CA THR A 507 -18.91 5.12 -23.91
C THR A 507 -20.20 5.85 -23.52
N GLU A 508 -20.79 5.54 -22.36
CA GLU A 508 -22.02 6.18 -21.86
C GLU A 508 -21.77 7.65 -21.46
N SER A 509 -20.60 7.94 -20.89
CA SER A 509 -20.17 9.31 -20.55
C SER A 509 -19.73 10.13 -21.77
N GLY A 510 -19.73 9.56 -22.97
CA GLY A 510 -19.31 10.24 -24.20
C GLY A 510 -17.80 10.52 -24.30
N GLN A 511 -16.99 9.98 -23.39
CA GLN A 511 -15.54 10.20 -23.39
C GLN A 511 -14.80 9.38 -24.46
N MET A 512 -15.41 8.32 -24.99
CA MET A 512 -14.84 7.47 -26.03
C MET A 512 -15.88 7.11 -27.09
N THR A 513 -15.47 7.14 -28.35
CA THR A 513 -16.29 6.58 -29.43
C THR A 513 -16.29 5.05 -29.39
N SER A 514 -17.34 4.42 -29.92
CA SER A 514 -17.42 2.95 -30.02
C SER A 514 -16.23 2.32 -30.77
N LYS A 515 -15.65 3.05 -31.74
CA LYS A 515 -14.50 2.59 -32.52
C LYS A 515 -13.20 2.66 -31.72
N GLU A 516 -13.01 3.70 -30.94
CA GLU A 516 -11.87 3.85 -30.02
C GLU A 516 -11.95 2.83 -28.88
N ALA A 517 -13.14 2.57 -28.34
CA ALA A 517 -13.37 1.56 -27.31
C ALA A 517 -12.87 0.17 -27.74
N LYS A 518 -13.25 -0.27 -28.96
CA LYS A 518 -12.77 -1.54 -29.54
C LYS A 518 -11.27 -1.56 -29.79
N HIS A 519 -10.67 -0.41 -30.11
CA HIS A 519 -9.23 -0.34 -30.32
C HIS A 519 -8.45 -0.38 -29.00
N PHE A 520 -8.98 0.28 -27.97
CA PHE A 520 -8.44 0.27 -26.61
C PHE A 520 -8.54 -1.12 -25.98
N GLU A 521 -9.69 -1.79 -26.10
CA GLU A 521 -9.92 -3.18 -25.67
C GLU A 521 -8.82 -4.10 -26.20
N ARG A 522 -8.57 -4.05 -27.51
CA ARG A 522 -7.50 -4.83 -28.16
C ARG A 522 -6.12 -4.48 -27.61
N ALA A 523 -5.82 -3.21 -27.37
CA ALA A 523 -4.54 -2.84 -26.79
C ALA A 523 -4.37 -3.38 -25.37
N MET A 524 -5.44 -3.41 -24.56
CA MET A 524 -5.42 -3.96 -23.22
C MET A 524 -5.25 -5.47 -23.22
N HIS A 525 -5.90 -6.20 -24.13
CA HIS A 525 -5.65 -7.65 -24.31
C HIS A 525 -4.19 -7.93 -24.71
N LEU A 526 -3.62 -7.12 -25.60
CA LEU A 526 -2.20 -7.26 -25.95
C LEU A 526 -1.28 -6.95 -24.76
N LYS A 527 -1.63 -5.93 -23.97
CA LYS A 527 -0.91 -5.56 -22.76
C LYS A 527 -0.92 -6.72 -21.78
N PHE A 528 -2.09 -7.31 -21.51
CA PHE A 528 -2.24 -8.47 -20.62
C PHE A 528 -1.34 -9.65 -21.04
N GLN A 529 -1.32 -9.98 -22.33
CA GLN A 529 -0.46 -11.05 -22.85
C GLN A 529 1.05 -10.75 -22.65
N ARG A 530 1.45 -9.47 -22.72
CA ARG A 530 2.84 -9.04 -22.46
C ARG A 530 3.20 -8.97 -20.98
N THR A 531 2.21 -8.95 -20.09
CA THR A 531 2.42 -8.98 -18.64
C THR A 531 2.52 -10.39 -18.09
N LEU A 532 2.37 -11.44 -18.92
CA LEU A 532 2.52 -12.81 -18.47
C LEU A 532 3.95 -13.10 -18.00
N ALA A 533 4.06 -13.96 -16.99
CA ALA A 533 5.33 -14.50 -16.50
C ALA A 533 6.01 -15.32 -17.60
N GLU A 534 7.33 -15.12 -17.74
CA GLU A 534 8.10 -15.75 -18.81
C GLU A 534 8.42 -17.22 -18.44
N PRO A 535 8.37 -18.17 -19.39
CA PRO A 535 8.83 -19.52 -19.14
C PRO A 535 10.28 -19.57 -18.67
N GLY A 536 10.54 -20.36 -17.63
CA GLY A 536 11.84 -20.47 -16.96
C GLY A 536 12.00 -19.55 -15.75
N GLU A 537 11.04 -18.66 -15.48
CA GLU A 537 11.09 -17.76 -14.33
C GLU A 537 11.04 -18.54 -13.00
N ALA A 538 11.98 -18.24 -12.10
CA ALA A 538 12.17 -18.91 -10.81
C ALA A 538 11.18 -18.40 -9.75
N VAL A 539 9.88 -18.60 -10.01
CA VAL A 539 8.77 -18.07 -9.19
C VAL A 539 8.80 -18.54 -7.75
N GLY A 540 9.34 -19.72 -7.45
CA GLY A 540 9.46 -20.18 -6.07
C GLY A 540 10.46 -19.38 -5.25
N VAL A 541 11.61 -19.03 -5.84
CA VAL A 541 12.61 -18.16 -5.19
C VAL A 541 12.06 -16.76 -5.00
N ILE A 542 11.39 -16.21 -6.01
CA ILE A 542 10.76 -14.88 -5.94
C ILE A 542 9.70 -14.86 -4.83
N ALA A 543 8.84 -15.87 -4.74
CA ALA A 543 7.84 -15.99 -3.68
C ALA A 543 8.49 -16.09 -2.28
N ALA A 544 9.53 -16.93 -2.13
CA ALA A 544 10.25 -17.09 -0.87
C ALA A 544 10.90 -15.77 -0.40
N GLN A 545 11.53 -15.03 -1.32
CA GLN A 545 12.15 -13.74 -1.03
C GLN A 545 11.10 -12.67 -0.71
N SER A 546 10.00 -12.64 -1.47
CA SER A 546 8.90 -11.68 -1.26
C SER A 546 8.17 -11.88 0.08
N MET A 547 8.27 -13.05 0.70
CA MET A 547 7.80 -13.28 2.06
C MET A 547 8.88 -13.04 3.12
N GLY A 548 10.10 -13.50 2.86
CA GLY A 548 11.20 -13.43 3.80
C GLY A 548 11.74 -12.01 4.04
N GLU A 549 11.96 -11.25 2.96
CA GLU A 549 12.53 -9.91 3.03
C GLU A 549 11.63 -8.93 3.82
N PRO A 550 10.31 -8.85 3.56
CA PRO A 550 9.43 -8.01 4.38
C PRO A 550 9.36 -8.47 5.83
N SER A 551 9.47 -9.78 6.11
CA SER A 551 9.51 -10.30 7.48
C SER A 551 10.76 -9.82 8.23
N THR A 552 11.91 -9.70 7.56
CA THR A 552 13.10 -9.08 8.15
C THR A 552 12.88 -7.58 8.39
N GLN A 553 12.29 -6.85 7.44
CA GLN A 553 11.98 -5.43 7.61
C GLN A 553 10.97 -5.17 8.74
N MET A 554 9.95 -6.02 8.89
CA MET A 554 8.98 -5.97 9.99
C MET A 554 9.64 -6.06 11.37
N THR A 555 10.79 -6.74 11.46
CA THR A 555 11.60 -6.81 12.67
C THR A 555 12.41 -5.54 12.89
N LEU A 556 13.03 -5.02 11.83
CA LEU A 556 13.92 -3.87 11.89
C LEU A 556 13.15 -2.56 12.12
N ASN A 557 11.94 -2.43 11.57
CA ASN A 557 11.11 -1.23 11.71
C ASN A 557 10.62 -0.99 13.15
N THR A 558 10.61 -2.02 14.01
CA THR A 558 10.32 -1.88 15.45
C THR A 558 11.32 -0.95 16.14
N PHE A 559 12.58 -0.91 15.68
CA PHE A 559 13.58 0.00 16.22
C PHE A 559 13.21 1.48 16.02
N HIS A 560 12.66 1.83 14.85
CA HIS A 560 12.30 3.21 14.52
C HIS A 560 10.99 3.68 15.14
N LEU A 561 10.16 2.75 15.63
CA LEU A 561 8.87 2.99 16.28
C LEU A 561 8.90 2.68 17.79
N ALA A 562 10.08 2.35 18.34
CA ALA A 562 10.26 1.96 19.74
C ALA A 562 9.66 3.02 20.68
N GLY A 563 8.80 2.59 21.61
CA GLY A 563 8.13 3.46 22.57
C GLY A 563 6.89 4.20 22.04
N HIS A 564 6.41 3.92 20.82
CA HIS A 564 5.11 4.39 20.33
C HIS A 564 4.24 3.17 19.99
N GLY A 565 3.11 2.99 20.69
CA GLY A 565 2.23 1.81 20.56
C GLY A 565 1.45 1.70 19.25
N GLY A 566 2.04 2.09 18.13
CA GLY A 566 1.52 1.89 16.80
C GLY A 566 1.84 0.48 16.35
N ALA A 567 0.85 -0.41 16.48
CA ALA A 567 0.77 -1.79 15.98
C ALA A 567 2.01 -2.66 16.22
N ASN A 568 1.85 -3.71 17.03
CA ASN A 568 2.83 -4.76 17.23
C ASN A 568 3.10 -5.56 15.93
N VAL A 569 3.80 -4.96 14.97
CA VAL A 569 4.22 -5.57 13.69
C VAL A 569 5.02 -6.87 13.96
N THR A 570 5.71 -6.97 15.09
CA THR A 570 6.48 -8.16 15.48
C THR A 570 5.66 -9.38 15.91
N LEU A 571 4.34 -9.25 16.15
CA LEU A 571 3.49 -10.42 16.42
C LEU A 571 3.30 -11.30 15.18
N GLY A 572 3.56 -10.76 13.98
CA GLY A 572 3.40 -11.51 12.72
C GLY A 572 4.41 -12.64 12.54
N ILE A 573 5.66 -12.48 12.97
CA ILE A 573 6.74 -13.47 12.70
C ILE A 573 6.55 -14.77 13.48
N PRO A 574 6.24 -14.75 14.81
CA PRO A 574 5.86 -15.96 15.52
C PRO A 574 4.71 -16.69 14.84
N ARG A 575 3.69 -15.96 14.35
CA ARG A 575 2.57 -16.54 13.63
C ARG A 575 2.96 -17.13 12.28
N LEU A 576 3.80 -16.45 11.50
CA LEU A 576 4.33 -16.97 10.24
C LEU A 576 5.11 -18.28 10.47
N ARG A 577 5.89 -18.36 11.54
CA ARG A 577 6.59 -19.59 11.92
C ARG A 577 5.63 -20.72 12.28
N GLU A 578 4.59 -20.44 13.07
CA GLU A 578 3.56 -21.43 13.42
C GLU A 578 2.92 -22.04 12.17
N ILE A 579 2.61 -21.20 11.17
CA ILE A 579 1.95 -21.60 9.92
C ILE A 579 2.92 -22.33 8.99
N ILE A 580 4.09 -21.73 8.70
CA ILE A 580 4.94 -22.14 7.59
C ILE A 580 6.00 -23.17 8.02
N GLN A 581 6.66 -22.96 9.15
CA GLN A 581 7.81 -23.80 9.53
C GLN A 581 7.39 -25.03 10.33
N THR A 582 6.50 -24.83 11.31
CA THR A 582 6.14 -25.91 12.24
C THR A 582 4.83 -26.60 11.86
N ALA A 583 3.99 -25.95 11.05
CA ALA A 583 2.61 -26.38 10.79
C ALA A 583 1.93 -26.83 12.09
N SER A 584 1.98 -25.97 13.11
CA SER A 584 1.70 -26.36 14.49
C SER A 584 0.24 -26.77 14.67
N ARG A 585 0.01 -27.95 15.26
CA ARG A 585 -1.35 -28.40 15.63
C ARG A 585 -1.92 -27.58 16.80
N SER A 586 -1.06 -27.12 17.71
CA SER A 586 -1.43 -26.28 18.85
C SER A 586 -0.97 -24.85 18.59
N CYS A 587 -1.86 -24.02 18.06
CA CYS A 587 -1.60 -22.59 17.87
C CYS A 587 -1.66 -21.86 19.22
N SER A 588 -0.82 -20.84 19.42
CA SER A 588 -0.79 -20.07 20.67
C SER A 588 -2.09 -19.29 20.94
N THR A 589 -2.73 -18.80 19.87
CA THR A 589 -4.01 -18.06 19.93
C THR A 589 -4.98 -18.58 18.86
N PRO A 590 -5.67 -19.72 19.09
CA PRO A 590 -6.67 -20.21 18.15
C PRO A 590 -7.88 -19.29 18.16
N LEU A 591 -8.30 -18.83 16.98
CA LEU A 591 -9.47 -17.96 16.82
C LEU A 591 -10.43 -18.58 15.81
N MET A 592 -11.72 -18.54 16.13
CA MET A 592 -12.80 -18.92 15.22
C MET A 592 -13.71 -17.72 15.02
N THR A 593 -13.92 -17.32 13.76
CA THR A 593 -14.89 -16.28 13.42
C THR A 593 -16.20 -16.95 13.01
N VAL A 594 -17.26 -16.76 13.79
CA VAL A 594 -18.57 -17.34 13.52
C VAL A 594 -19.46 -16.26 12.92
N PRO A 595 -19.81 -16.33 11.61
CA PRO A 595 -20.74 -15.39 11.01
C PRO A 595 -22.14 -15.64 11.59
N VAL A 596 -22.72 -14.61 12.21
CA VAL A 596 -24.07 -14.70 12.78
C VAL A 596 -25.06 -14.44 11.65
N LEU A 597 -26.02 -15.34 11.46
CA LEU A 597 -27.15 -15.11 10.55
C LEU A 597 -27.89 -13.86 11.03
N SER A 598 -28.29 -12.97 10.12
CA SER A 598 -29.08 -11.79 10.46
C SER A 598 -30.41 -12.22 11.07
N ALA A 599 -30.43 -12.40 12.38
CA ALA A 599 -31.65 -12.50 13.14
C ALA A 599 -32.37 -11.15 13.02
N GLY A 600 -33.70 -11.16 12.95
CA GLY A 600 -34.51 -9.96 13.00
C GLY A 600 -34.21 -9.08 14.23
N PRO A 601 -34.92 -7.94 14.39
CA PRO A 601 -34.56 -6.86 15.31
C PRO A 601 -34.34 -7.23 16.80
N ASP A 602 -34.68 -8.45 17.23
CA ASP A 602 -34.56 -8.93 18.61
C ASP A 602 -33.42 -9.94 18.87
N GLY A 603 -32.62 -10.31 17.87
CA GLY A 603 -31.49 -11.23 18.04
C GLY A 603 -30.27 -10.58 18.69
N LYS A 604 -30.27 -10.40 20.02
CA LYS A 604 -29.16 -9.78 20.75
C LYS A 604 -27.86 -10.60 20.61
N PRO A 605 -26.82 -10.14 19.89
CA PRO A 605 -25.56 -10.88 19.76
C PRO A 605 -24.87 -11.14 21.10
N ALA A 606 -25.16 -10.33 22.13
CA ALA A 606 -24.63 -10.49 23.48
C ALA A 606 -25.09 -11.78 24.19
N SER A 607 -26.32 -12.25 23.96
CA SER A 607 -26.80 -13.50 24.59
C SER A 607 -26.17 -14.73 23.96
N LEU A 608 -25.92 -14.69 22.64
CA LEU A 608 -25.18 -15.75 21.94
C LEU A 608 -23.73 -15.83 22.45
N GLN A 609 -23.08 -14.68 22.63
CA GLN A 609 -21.73 -14.62 23.21
C GLN A 609 -21.68 -15.23 24.61
N GLN A 610 -22.65 -14.92 25.47
CA GLN A 610 -22.74 -15.52 26.81
C GLN A 610 -22.94 -17.04 26.75
N ARG A 611 -23.86 -17.53 25.91
CA ARG A 611 -24.11 -18.98 25.78
C ARG A 611 -22.90 -19.76 25.25
N ILE A 612 -22.10 -19.16 24.37
CA ILE A 612 -20.85 -19.78 23.88
C ILE A 612 -19.76 -19.76 24.96
N ALA A 613 -19.71 -18.73 25.81
CA ALA A 613 -18.74 -18.66 26.90
C ALA A 613 -19.08 -19.59 28.07
N GLU A 614 -20.36 -19.94 28.25
CA GLU A 614 -20.84 -20.87 29.28
C GLU A 614 -20.64 -22.36 28.92
N THR A 615 -20.47 -22.68 27.64
CA THR A 615 -20.13 -24.03 27.13
C THR A 615 -18.63 -24.23 27.01
#